data_AF-A0A6A5UR22-F1
#
_entry.id   AF-A0A6A5UR22-F1
#
_cell.length_a   1.000
_cell.length_b   1.000
_cell.length_c   1.000
_cell.angle_alpha   90.00
_cell.angle_beta   90.00
_cell.angle_gamma   90.00
#
_symmetry.space_group_name_H-M   'P 1'
#
loop_
_entity.id
_entity.type
_entity.pdbx_description
1 polymer ?
#
loop_
_entity_poly.entity_id
_entity_poly.type
_entity_poly.pdbx_seq_one_letter_code
_entity_poly.pdbx_strand_id
1 'polypeptide(L)'
;MPPRPNTDILFNMYDTSTAPLHPNPSPLKPAAWRAALAHYPGTLGGTLYEILTHGARIGYTGEEAHIISKNLASAFEAPQVIEVQLAKDLTLGRAGAHSGQSPFISSPLGLVPKADGGWRRIHHLSFPQATSVNDNIPTAWGEIRYITIEPIFAHVRNAGRGQ
;
A
#
# COMPACT_ATOMS: atom_id res chain seq x y z
N MET A 1 0.06 -18.34 23.45
CA MET A 1 1.06 -17.31 23.07
C MET A 1 0.36 -15.97 23.02
N PRO A 2 1.02 -14.84 23.36
CA PRO A 2 0.41 -13.53 23.19
C PRO A 2 0.08 -13.29 21.72
N PRO A 3 -1.02 -12.56 21.41
CA PRO A 3 -1.35 -12.18 20.05
C PRO A 3 -0.16 -11.43 19.43
N ARG A 4 0.19 -11.80 18.19
CA ARG A 4 1.24 -11.13 17.42
C ARG A 4 0.60 -10.24 16.37
N PRO A 5 1.22 -9.11 15.99
CA PRO A 5 0.71 -8.28 14.92
C PRO A 5 0.52 -9.07 13.61
N ASN A 6 -0.46 -8.69 12.79
CA ASN A 6 -0.63 -9.20 11.43
C ASN A 6 -0.78 -10.74 11.33
N THR A 7 -1.29 -11.39 12.37
CA THR A 7 -1.62 -12.84 12.32
C THR A 7 -3.02 -13.11 11.78
N ASP A 8 -3.89 -12.10 11.81
CA ASP A 8 -5.26 -12.18 11.34
C ASP A 8 -5.38 -11.43 10.01
N ILE A 9 -5.67 -12.18 8.94
CA ILE A 9 -5.87 -11.62 7.60
C ILE A 9 -7.34 -11.22 7.46
N LEU A 10 -7.59 -9.93 7.20
CA LEU A 10 -8.94 -9.34 7.26
C LEU A 10 -9.77 -9.56 5.99
N PHE A 11 -9.11 -9.80 4.86
CA PHE A 11 -9.71 -10.10 3.57
C PHE A 11 -8.71 -10.85 2.69
N ASN A 12 -9.13 -11.41 1.56
CA ASN A 12 -8.21 -12.09 0.67
C ASN A 12 -7.18 -11.10 0.06
N MET A 13 -5.91 -11.22 0.44
CA MET A 13 -4.84 -10.27 0.11
C MET A 13 -4.16 -10.52 -1.24
N TYR A 14 -4.36 -11.68 -1.87
CA TYR A 14 -3.67 -12.06 -3.11
C TYR A 14 -4.55 -12.97 -3.96
N ASP A 15 -4.11 -13.23 -5.19
CA ASP A 15 -4.81 -14.12 -6.11
C ASP A 15 -3.82 -14.99 -6.88
N THR A 16 -3.74 -16.27 -6.54
CA THR A 16 -2.81 -17.21 -7.19
C THR A 16 -3.25 -17.58 -8.61
N SER A 17 -4.47 -17.21 -9.03
CA SER A 17 -4.91 -17.37 -10.42
C SER A 17 -4.33 -16.29 -11.34
N THR A 18 -3.91 -15.14 -10.77
CA THR A 18 -3.19 -14.11 -11.53
C THR A 18 -1.78 -14.56 -11.82
N ALA A 19 -1.31 -14.25 -13.03
CA ALA A 19 0.07 -14.55 -13.42
C ALA A 19 1.06 -13.86 -12.45
N PRO A 20 2.19 -14.51 -12.12
CA PRO A 20 3.22 -13.87 -11.31
C PRO A 20 3.71 -12.57 -11.94
N LEU A 21 4.04 -11.59 -11.09
CA LEU A 21 4.56 -10.29 -11.49
C LEU A 21 5.92 -10.48 -12.20
N HIS A 22 5.95 -10.27 -13.52
CA HIS A 22 7.16 -10.35 -14.32
C HIS A 22 7.27 -9.19 -15.33
N PRO A 23 8.37 -8.42 -15.30
CA PRO A 23 9.36 -8.36 -14.22
C PRO A 23 8.72 -7.83 -12.94
N ASN A 24 9.10 -8.37 -11.77
CA ASN A 24 8.68 -7.82 -10.49
C ASN A 24 9.55 -6.59 -10.17
N PRO A 25 9.00 -5.37 -10.13
CA PRO A 25 9.78 -4.17 -9.84
C PRO A 25 10.11 -4.03 -8.34
N SER A 26 9.55 -4.89 -7.49
CA SER A 26 9.84 -4.90 -6.05
C SER A 26 11.27 -5.39 -5.80
N PRO A 27 12.06 -4.70 -4.96
CA PRO A 27 13.38 -5.18 -4.54
C PRO A 27 13.29 -6.32 -3.51
N LEU A 28 12.10 -6.63 -3.02
CA LEU A 28 11.88 -7.64 -1.97
C LEU A 28 11.98 -9.05 -2.55
N LYS A 29 12.67 -9.94 -1.83
CA LYS A 29 12.88 -11.34 -2.23
C LYS A 29 11.83 -12.24 -1.58
N PRO A 30 10.84 -12.80 -2.31
CA PRO A 30 9.73 -13.54 -1.71
C PRO A 30 10.19 -14.70 -0.81
N ALA A 31 11.12 -15.53 -1.30
CA ALA A 31 11.62 -16.67 -0.54
C ALA A 31 12.37 -16.28 0.74
N ALA A 32 13.11 -15.16 0.72
CA ALA A 32 13.82 -14.67 1.90
C ALA A 32 12.86 -14.21 3.01
N TRP A 33 11.79 -13.51 2.64
CA TRP A 33 10.74 -13.12 3.59
C TRP A 33 10.01 -14.31 4.19
N ARG A 34 9.68 -15.31 3.37
CA ARG A 34 9.06 -16.56 3.85
C ARG A 34 9.95 -17.29 4.85
N ALA A 35 11.25 -17.39 4.55
CA ALA A 35 12.22 -18.02 5.44
C ALA A 35 12.39 -17.23 6.76
N ALA A 36 12.49 -15.90 6.69
CA ALA A 36 12.61 -15.05 7.86
C ALA A 36 11.40 -15.15 8.81
N LEU A 37 10.22 -15.48 8.26
CA LEU A 37 8.96 -15.60 8.99
C LEU A 37 8.55 -17.05 9.27
N ALA A 38 9.45 -18.03 9.08
CA ALA A 38 9.13 -19.46 9.23
C ALA A 38 8.63 -19.83 10.65
N HIS A 39 9.02 -19.07 11.67
CA HIS A 39 8.59 -19.25 13.05
C HIS A 39 7.61 -18.16 13.54
N TYR A 40 7.17 -17.28 12.64
CA TYR A 40 6.15 -16.29 12.96
C TYR A 40 4.78 -16.98 13.01
N PRO A 41 3.95 -16.73 14.03
CA PRO A 41 2.63 -17.36 14.12
C PRO A 41 1.73 -17.02 12.92
N GLY A 42 0.80 -17.92 12.59
CA GLY A 42 -0.19 -17.71 11.55
C GLY A 42 0.38 -17.87 10.13
N THR A 43 -0.24 -17.20 9.16
CA THR A 43 0.04 -17.40 7.73
C THR A 43 0.90 -16.29 7.12
N LEU A 44 1.36 -15.31 7.90
CA LEU A 44 1.99 -14.08 7.40
C LEU A 44 3.14 -14.35 6.41
N GLY A 45 4.03 -15.30 6.71
CA GLY A 45 5.14 -15.64 5.83
C GLY A 45 4.70 -16.19 4.46
N GLY A 46 3.62 -16.98 4.45
CA GLY A 46 3.00 -17.46 3.21
C GLY A 46 2.27 -16.32 2.48
N THR A 47 1.46 -15.54 3.20
CA THR A 47 0.73 -14.39 2.64
C THR A 47 1.66 -13.39 1.98
N LEU A 48 2.79 -13.03 2.59
CA LEU A 48 3.77 -12.13 1.98
C LEU A 48 4.46 -12.76 0.77
N TYR A 49 4.72 -14.07 0.80
CA TYR A 49 5.26 -14.76 -0.37
C TYR A 49 4.33 -14.63 -1.58
N GLU A 50 3.03 -14.87 -1.37
CA GLU A 50 2.04 -14.77 -2.44
C GLU A 50 1.85 -13.32 -2.90
N ILE A 51 1.77 -12.34 -1.98
CA ILE A 51 1.68 -10.92 -2.34
C ILE A 51 2.89 -10.47 -3.17
N LEU A 52 4.10 -10.87 -2.76
CA LEU A 52 5.31 -10.49 -3.48
C LEU A 52 5.44 -11.22 -4.83
N THR A 53 4.70 -12.31 -5.04
CA THR A 53 4.74 -13.08 -6.29
C THR A 53 3.64 -12.66 -7.25
N HIS A 54 2.41 -12.48 -6.77
CA HIS A 54 1.21 -12.25 -7.58
C HIS A 54 0.65 -10.82 -7.46
N GLY A 55 1.16 -10.02 -6.53
CA GLY A 55 0.65 -8.69 -6.21
C GLY A 55 -0.31 -8.68 -5.02
N ALA A 56 -0.59 -7.48 -4.53
CA ALA A 56 -1.47 -7.25 -3.38
C ALA A 56 -2.85 -6.79 -3.84
N ARG A 57 -3.90 -7.41 -3.30
CA ARG A 57 -5.25 -6.85 -3.29
C ARG A 57 -5.31 -5.76 -2.21
N ILE A 58 -5.87 -4.60 -2.57
CA ILE A 58 -5.93 -3.43 -1.68
C ILE A 58 -7.23 -3.33 -0.88
N GLY A 59 -8.16 -4.27 -1.07
CA GLY A 59 -9.42 -4.31 -0.31
C GLY A 59 -10.50 -3.35 -0.80
N TYR A 60 -10.47 -2.93 -2.08
CA TYR A 60 -11.57 -2.17 -2.68
C TYR A 60 -12.82 -3.05 -2.81
N THR A 61 -13.95 -2.56 -2.30
CA THR A 61 -15.25 -3.24 -2.29
C THR A 61 -16.36 -2.44 -2.98
N GLY A 62 -15.99 -1.33 -3.60
CA GLY A 62 -16.93 -0.50 -4.37
C GLY A 62 -17.35 -1.18 -5.67
N GLU A 63 -18.29 -0.56 -6.35
CA GLU A 63 -18.74 -1.02 -7.66
C GLU A 63 -17.64 -0.88 -8.72
N GLU A 64 -17.76 -1.66 -9.79
CA GLU A 64 -17.00 -1.45 -11.01
C GLU A 64 -17.34 -0.08 -11.60
N ALA A 65 -16.40 0.85 -11.53
CA ALA A 65 -16.60 2.23 -11.94
C ALA A 65 -15.64 2.64 -13.05
N HIS A 66 -16.07 3.62 -13.84
CA HIS A 66 -15.22 4.32 -14.80
C HIS A 66 -15.12 5.79 -14.42
N ILE A 67 -14.02 6.16 -13.76
CA ILE A 67 -13.78 7.51 -13.23
C ILE A 67 -12.46 8.02 -13.81
N ILE A 68 -12.51 9.13 -14.54
CA ILE A 68 -11.32 9.83 -15.03
C ILE A 68 -11.28 11.21 -14.41
N SER A 69 -10.35 11.42 -13.47
CA SER A 69 -10.20 12.70 -12.80
C SER A 69 -9.11 13.54 -13.46
N LYS A 70 -9.30 14.87 -13.46
CA LYS A 70 -8.25 15.81 -13.84
C LYS A 70 -7.18 15.87 -12.75
N ASN A 71 -5.92 16.09 -13.14
CA ASN A 71 -4.84 16.34 -12.20
C ASN A 71 -5.10 17.61 -11.38
N LEU A 72 -4.55 17.66 -10.16
CA LEU A 72 -4.62 18.84 -9.30
C LEU A 72 -3.85 20.00 -9.94
N ALA A 73 -4.23 21.23 -9.61
CA ALA A 73 -3.51 22.43 -10.09
C ALA A 73 -2.01 22.37 -9.77
N SER A 74 -1.64 21.82 -8.61
CA SER A 74 -0.24 21.68 -8.21
C SER A 74 0.59 20.76 -9.10
N ALA A 75 -0.03 19.86 -9.86
CA ALA A 75 0.68 19.04 -10.85
C ALA A 75 1.34 19.90 -11.94
N PHE A 76 0.79 21.07 -12.20
CA PHE A 76 1.23 21.99 -13.26
C PHE A 76 2.23 23.04 -12.76
N GLU A 77 2.54 23.09 -11.46
CA GLU A 77 3.52 24.02 -10.89
C GLU A 77 4.96 23.66 -11.29
N ALA A 78 5.24 22.36 -11.47
CA ALA A 78 6.55 21.86 -11.91
C ALA A 78 6.38 20.57 -12.75
N PRO A 79 5.79 20.66 -13.95
CA PRO A 79 5.44 19.50 -14.78
C PRO A 79 6.64 18.59 -15.10
N GLN A 80 7.83 19.19 -15.27
CA GLN A 80 9.08 18.47 -15.49
C GLN A 80 9.41 17.46 -14.38
N VAL A 81 8.98 17.72 -13.14
CA VAL A 81 9.18 16.77 -12.03
C VAL A 81 8.33 15.52 -12.23
N ILE A 82 7.08 15.70 -12.67
CA ILE A 82 6.19 14.58 -12.96
C ILE A 82 6.73 13.77 -14.12
N GLU A 83 7.17 14.42 -15.20
CA GLU A 83 7.75 13.76 -16.37
C GLU A 83 8.98 12.92 -16.01
N VAL A 84 9.94 13.48 -15.27
CA VAL A 84 11.14 12.77 -14.84
C VAL A 84 10.81 11.59 -13.92
N GLN A 85 9.90 11.77 -12.96
CA GLN A 85 9.50 10.70 -12.06
C GLN A 85 8.72 9.59 -12.77
N LEU A 86 7.84 9.95 -13.71
CA LEU A 86 7.08 9.00 -14.51
C LEU A 86 7.98 8.23 -15.46
N ALA A 87 8.91 8.90 -16.15
CA ALA A 87 9.89 8.25 -17.02
C ALA A 87 10.71 7.22 -16.22
N LYS A 88 11.15 7.58 -15.02
CA LYS A 88 11.85 6.65 -14.12
C LYS A 88 10.98 5.44 -13.75
N ASP A 89 9.70 5.65 -13.43
CA ASP A 89 8.80 4.55 -13.08
C ASP A 89 8.50 3.63 -14.26
N LEU A 90 8.40 4.18 -15.47
CA LEU A 90 8.26 3.40 -16.71
C LEU A 90 9.53 2.57 -16.97
N THR A 91 10.72 3.17 -16.86
CA THR A 91 12.01 2.47 -17.02
C THR A 91 12.17 1.33 -16.01
N LEU A 92 11.72 1.53 -14.76
CA LEU A 92 11.80 0.54 -13.70
C LEU A 92 10.64 -0.48 -13.71
N GLY A 93 9.70 -0.37 -14.66
CA GLY A 93 8.53 -1.25 -14.71
C GLY A 93 7.56 -1.08 -13.53
N ARG A 94 7.62 0.06 -12.82
CA ARG A 94 6.70 0.40 -11.71
C ARG A 94 5.37 1.00 -12.20
N ALA A 95 5.39 1.55 -13.40
CA ALA A 95 4.21 2.06 -14.09
C ALA A 95 4.18 1.48 -15.51
N GLY A 96 2.99 1.39 -16.09
CA GLY A 96 2.78 0.94 -17.46
C GLY A 96 1.59 1.64 -18.08
N ALA A 97 1.49 1.56 -19.41
CA ALA A 97 0.31 2.04 -20.12
C ALA A 97 -0.90 1.15 -19.78
N HIS A 98 -2.07 1.77 -19.66
CA HIS A 98 -3.34 1.08 -19.50
C HIS A 98 -4.35 1.63 -20.51
N SER A 99 -5.25 0.79 -21.02
CA SER A 99 -6.22 1.19 -22.06
C SER A 99 -7.25 2.20 -21.57
N GLY A 100 -7.44 2.31 -20.25
CA GLY A 100 -8.45 3.15 -19.62
C GLY A 100 -9.88 2.66 -19.86
N GLN A 101 -10.05 1.41 -20.30
CA GLN A 101 -11.38 0.82 -20.51
C GLN A 101 -12.02 0.48 -19.16
N SER A 102 -13.34 0.65 -19.07
CA SER A 102 -14.09 0.29 -17.86
C SER A 102 -13.91 -1.19 -17.50
N PRO A 103 -13.78 -1.55 -16.21
CA PRO A 103 -13.68 -0.64 -15.06
C PRO A 103 -12.29 0.01 -14.95
N PHE A 104 -12.25 1.32 -14.74
CA PHE A 104 -11.00 2.07 -14.60
C PHE A 104 -11.18 3.33 -13.74
N ILE A 105 -10.36 3.48 -12.71
CA ILE A 105 -10.36 4.67 -11.85
C ILE A 105 -8.99 5.35 -11.97
N SER A 106 -8.99 6.56 -12.51
CA SER A 106 -7.83 7.45 -12.58
C SER A 106 -7.97 8.57 -11.54
N SER A 107 -7.24 8.44 -10.44
CA SER A 107 -7.13 9.47 -9.42
C SER A 107 -6.17 10.59 -9.85
N PRO A 108 -6.43 11.85 -9.44
CA PRO A 108 -5.57 12.99 -9.77
C PRO A 108 -4.12 12.80 -9.33
N LEU A 109 -3.16 13.21 -10.16
CA LEU A 109 -1.81 13.51 -9.72
C LEU A 109 -1.72 14.92 -9.15
N GLY A 110 -0.80 15.12 -8.23
CA GLY A 110 -0.43 16.44 -7.70
C GLY A 110 1.02 16.49 -7.26
N LEU A 111 1.48 17.69 -6.92
CA LEU A 111 2.79 17.91 -6.30
C LEU A 111 2.61 18.51 -4.90
N VAL A 112 3.48 18.08 -3.97
CA VAL A 112 3.59 18.63 -2.62
C VAL A 112 5.05 19.00 -2.35
N PRO A 113 5.35 20.19 -1.79
CA PRO A 113 6.72 20.57 -1.47
C PRO A 113 7.35 19.64 -0.44
N LYS A 114 8.65 19.38 -0.57
CA LYS A 114 9.44 18.71 0.46
C LYS A 114 10.11 19.73 1.38
N ALA A 115 10.34 19.34 2.64
CA ALA A 115 11.04 20.17 3.61
C ALA A 115 12.50 20.45 3.22
N ASP A 116 13.15 19.52 2.52
CA ASP A 116 14.52 19.64 1.99
C ASP A 116 14.56 20.34 0.60
N GLY A 117 13.44 20.90 0.16
CA GLY A 117 13.28 21.47 -1.18
C GLY A 117 12.90 20.44 -2.25
N GLY A 118 12.32 20.93 -3.34
CA GLY A 118 11.77 20.12 -4.42
C GLY A 118 10.39 19.55 -4.11
N TRP A 119 9.96 18.56 -4.89
CA TRP A 119 8.56 18.12 -4.94
C TRP A 119 8.39 16.61 -4.76
N ARG A 120 7.29 16.21 -4.12
CA ARG A 120 6.75 14.85 -4.09
C ARG A 120 5.54 14.77 -5.01
N ARG A 121 5.56 13.86 -5.98
CA ARG A 121 4.35 13.46 -6.69
C ARG A 121 3.44 12.70 -5.74
N ILE A 122 2.17 13.08 -5.70
CA ILE A 122 1.12 12.41 -4.94
C ILE A 122 0.03 11.90 -5.88
N HIS A 123 -0.68 10.86 -5.44
CA HIS A 123 -1.90 10.37 -6.06
C HIS A 123 -3.05 10.63 -5.09
N HIS A 124 -4.07 11.38 -5.52
CA HIS A 124 -5.19 11.74 -4.66
C HIS A 124 -6.23 10.60 -4.60
N LEU A 125 -5.90 9.50 -3.92
CA LEU A 125 -6.73 8.29 -3.83
C LEU A 125 -8.06 8.48 -3.09
N SER A 126 -8.25 9.61 -2.40
CA SER A 126 -9.51 10.05 -1.78
C SER A 126 -10.35 10.99 -2.67
N PHE A 127 -10.09 11.03 -3.98
CA PHE A 127 -10.87 11.83 -4.94
C PHE A 127 -11.53 10.93 -6.02
N PRO A 128 -12.75 11.25 -6.48
CA PRO A 128 -13.64 12.27 -5.91
C PRO A 128 -14.23 11.80 -4.58
N GLN A 129 -14.63 12.73 -3.72
CA GLN A 129 -15.21 12.40 -2.42
C GLN A 129 -16.43 11.50 -2.58
N ALA A 130 -16.60 10.55 -1.65
CA ALA A 130 -17.66 9.54 -1.56
C ALA A 130 -17.60 8.39 -2.56
N THR A 131 -16.89 8.54 -3.69
CA THR A 131 -16.74 7.46 -4.69
C THR A 131 -15.29 7.20 -5.06
N SER A 132 -14.35 7.63 -4.22
CA SER A 132 -12.93 7.41 -4.45
C SER A 132 -12.54 5.95 -4.19
N VAL A 133 -11.30 5.59 -4.55
CA VAL A 133 -10.73 4.29 -4.20
C VAL A 133 -10.74 4.10 -2.68
N ASN A 134 -10.30 5.11 -1.92
CA ASN A 134 -10.22 5.03 -0.47
C ASN A 134 -11.60 4.98 0.21
N ASP A 135 -12.61 5.68 -0.32
CA ASP A 135 -13.98 5.65 0.26
C ASP A 135 -14.61 4.26 0.18
N ASN A 136 -14.15 3.43 -0.76
CA ASN A 136 -14.66 2.10 -1.03
C ASN A 136 -13.76 0.99 -0.45
N ILE A 137 -12.78 1.34 0.39
CA ILE A 137 -12.03 0.38 1.21
C ILE A 137 -12.61 0.43 2.63
N PRO A 138 -13.17 -0.69 3.16
CA PRO A 138 -13.73 -0.72 4.50
C PRO A 138 -12.73 -0.25 5.56
N THR A 139 -13.13 0.70 6.40
CA THR A 139 -12.25 1.27 7.45
C THR A 139 -11.70 0.19 8.40
N ALA A 140 -12.49 -0.85 8.67
CA ALA A 140 -12.08 -1.98 9.50
C ALA A 140 -10.84 -2.72 8.96
N TRP A 141 -10.53 -2.59 7.67
CA TRP A 141 -9.36 -3.23 7.03
C TRP A 141 -8.11 -2.36 7.03
N GLY A 142 -8.24 -1.05 7.27
CA GLY A 142 -7.15 -0.07 7.25
C GLY A 142 -6.92 0.66 8.58
N GLU A 143 -7.61 0.26 9.65
CA GLU A 143 -7.53 0.95 10.94
C GLU A 143 -6.17 0.73 11.61
N ILE A 144 -5.41 1.81 11.81
CA ILE A 144 -4.20 1.81 12.63
C ILE A 144 -4.57 2.29 14.03
N ARG A 145 -4.44 1.39 15.02
CA ARG A 145 -4.68 1.73 16.43
C ARG A 145 -3.38 2.13 17.10
N TYR A 146 -3.29 3.39 17.50
CA TYR A 146 -2.19 3.88 18.33
C TYR A 146 -2.47 3.55 19.80
N ILE A 147 -1.53 2.89 20.45
CA ILE A 147 -1.51 2.82 21.91
C ILE A 147 -0.65 3.97 22.42
N THR A 148 -1.03 4.52 23.57
CA THR A 148 -0.16 5.46 24.28
C THR A 148 1.03 4.71 24.90
N ILE A 149 2.05 5.42 25.37
CA ILE A 149 3.29 4.79 25.90
C ILE A 149 3.13 4.31 27.36
N GLU A 150 2.13 4.82 28.09
CA GLU A 150 1.89 4.54 29.50
C GLU A 150 1.63 3.06 29.81
N PRO A 151 0.85 2.30 29.02
CA PRO A 151 0.68 0.86 29.20
C PRO A 151 1.98 0.07 29.05
N ILE A 152 2.92 0.55 28.23
CA ILE A 152 4.25 -0.05 28.05
C ILE A 152 5.07 0.14 29.33
N PHE A 153 5.08 1.36 29.89
CA PHE A 153 5.76 1.63 31.17
C PHE A 153 5.16 0.85 32.34
N ALA A 154 3.84 0.64 32.36
CA ALA A 154 3.20 -0.21 33.35
C ALA A 154 3.69 -1.66 33.25
N HIS A 155 3.77 -2.22 32.03
CA HIS A 155 4.30 -3.57 31.81
C HIS A 155 5.76 -3.73 32.26
N VAL A 156 6.63 -2.78 31.91
CA VAL A 156 8.04 -2.81 32.32
C VAL A 156 8.19 -2.75 33.84
N ARG A 157 7.44 -1.85 34.51
CA ARG A 157 7.45 -1.76 35.99
C ARG A 157 6.96 -3.05 36.65
N ASN A 158 5.95 -3.70 36.08
CA ASN A 158 5.41 -4.95 36.62
C ASN A 158 6.37 -6.14 36.41
N ALA A 159 7.10 -6.17 35.28
CA ALA A 159 8.11 -7.19 35.01
C ALA A 159 9.43 -6.98 35.80
N GLY A 160 9.69 -5.73 36.22
CA GLY A 160 10.94 -5.29 36.82
C GLY A 160 11.08 -5.44 38.33
N ARG A 161 10.21 -6.18 39.03
CA ARG A 161 10.57 -6.68 40.36
C ARG A 161 11.59 -7.80 40.15
N GLY A 162 12.84 -7.40 39.96
CA GLY A 162 13.97 -8.31 39.89
C GLY A 162 13.97 -9.29 41.06
N GLN A 163 14.35 -10.54 40.79
CA GLN A 163 14.87 -11.41 41.83
C GLN A 163 16.24 -10.90 42.28
#